data_AF-A0A8J6RVY1-F1
#
_entry.id   AF-A0A8J6RVY1-F1
#
_cell.length_a   1.000
_cell.length_b   1.000
_cell.length_c   1.000
_cell.angle_alpha   90.00
_cell.angle_beta   90.00
_cell.angle_gamma   90.00
#
_symmetry.space_group_name_H-M   'P 1'
#
loop_
_entity.id
_entity.type
_entity.pdbx_description
1 polymer ?
#
loop_
_entity_poly.entity_id
_entity_poly.type
_entity_poly.pdbx_seq_one_letter_code
_entity_poly.pdbx_strand_id
1 'polypeptide(L)' 'MQFAKHLKNILPYIFAEINSKQDEIVGLGVDIINMAVGTPDRPTPADIA' A
#
# COMPACT_ATOMS: atom_id res chain seq x y z
N MET A 1 -15.58 21.59 -12.21
CA MET A 1 -14.13 21.35 -12.13
C MET A 1 -13.72 20.43 -13.26
N GLN A 2 -12.62 20.73 -13.98
CA GLN A 2 -12.11 19.89 -15.06
C GLN A 2 -10.73 19.35 -14.69
N PHE A 3 -10.58 18.02 -14.73
CA PHE A 3 -9.31 17.35 -14.44
C PHE A 3 -8.30 17.56 -15.57
N ALA A 4 -7.00 17.53 -15.23
CA ALA A 4 -5.91 17.59 -16.19
C ALA A 4 -5.93 16.38 -17.14
N LYS A 5 -5.57 16.60 -18.41
CA LYS A 5 -5.58 15.55 -19.45
C LYS A 5 -4.69 14.35 -19.09
N HIS A 6 -3.54 14.60 -18.43
CA HIS A 6 -2.57 13.56 -18.09
C HIS A 6 -3.12 12.53 -17.09
N LEU A 7 -4.05 12.92 -16.21
CA LEU A 7 -4.64 12.01 -15.23
C LEU A 7 -5.43 10.88 -15.89
N LYS A 8 -5.94 11.07 -17.11
CA LYS A 8 -6.67 10.04 -17.86
C LYS A 8 -5.78 8.88 -18.33
N ASN A 9 -4.47 9.09 -18.36
CA ASN A 9 -3.50 8.11 -18.85
C ASN A 9 -2.81 7.34 -17.71
N ILE A 10 -3.09 7.68 -16.45
CA ILE A 10 -2.53 6.97 -15.31
C ILE A 10 -3.19 5.60 -15.23
N LEU A 11 -2.38 4.56 -15.29
CA LEU A 11 -2.85 3.19 -15.16
C LEU A 11 -3.30 2.89 -13.72
N PRO A 12 -4.23 1.94 -13.53
CA PRO A 12 -4.62 1.50 -12.19
C PRO A 12 -3.42 1.03 -11.37
N TYR A 13 -3.40 1.39 -10.08
CA TYR A 13 -2.37 0.96 -9.14
C TYR A 13 -2.72 -0.41 -8.55
N ILE A 14 -2.21 -1.47 -9.17
CA ILE A 14 -2.53 -2.87 -8.85
C ILE A 14 -2.26 -3.26 -7.39
N PHE A 15 -1.27 -2.62 -6.74
CA PHE A 15 -0.92 -2.93 -5.37
C PHE A 15 -1.96 -2.43 -4.37
N ALA A 16 -2.80 -1.44 -4.71
CA ALA A 16 -3.92 -1.07 -3.84
C ALA A 16 -4.90 -2.23 -3.68
N GLU A 17 -5.17 -2.98 -4.76
CA GLU A 17 -6.06 -4.14 -4.70
C GLU A 17 -5.42 -5.30 -3.92
N ILE A 18 -4.12 -5.55 -4.12
CA ILE A 18 -3.37 -6.57 -3.38
C ILE A 18 -3.38 -6.27 -1.88
N ASN A 19 -3.10 -5.02 -1.49
CA ASN A 19 -3.11 -4.59 -0.10
C ASN A 19 -4.51 -4.75 0.52
N SER A 20 -5.58 -4.38 -0.20
CA SER A 20 -6.97 -4.57 0.26
C SER A 20 -7.27 -6.04 0.56
N LYS A 21 -6.85 -6.95 -0.34
CA LYS A 21 -7.04 -8.40 -0.14
C LYS A 21 -6.22 -8.94 1.02
N GLN A 22 -5.00 -8.44 1.19
CA GLN A 22 -4.17 -8.78 2.34
C GLN A 22 -4.87 -8.37 3.66
N ASP A 23 -5.40 -7.16 3.73
CA ASP A 23 -6.09 -6.65 4.92
C ASP A 23 -7.36 -7.48 5.24
N GLU A 24 -8.12 -7.89 4.22
CA GLU A 24 -9.25 -8.81 4.38
C GLU A 24 -8.81 -10.15 4.99
N ILE A 25 -7.76 -10.76 4.46
CA ILE A 25 -7.27 -12.07 4.92
C ILE A 25 -6.69 -11.98 6.34
N VAL A 26 -5.95 -10.90 6.65
CA VAL A 26 -5.49 -10.61 8.02
C VAL A 26 -6.67 -10.42 8.97
N GLY A 27 -7.75 -9.75 8.53
CA GLY A 27 -8.99 -9.58 9.30
C GLY A 27 -9.71 -10.90 9.61
N LEU A 28 -9.48 -11.95 8.81
CA LEU A 28 -9.96 -13.30 9.08
C LEU A 28 -9.08 -14.09 10.07
N GLY A 29 -7.99 -13.49 10.57
CA GLY A 29 -7.07 -14.12 11.51
C GLY A 29 -6.04 -15.05 10.85
N VAL A 30 -5.84 -14.94 9.54
CA VAL A 30 -4.82 -15.72 8.82
C VAL A 30 -3.45 -15.05 9.01
N ASP A 31 -2.47 -15.86 9.41
CA ASP A 31 -1.07 -15.43 9.53
C ASP A 31 -0.41 -15.35 8.13
N ILE A 32 0.06 -14.16 7.75
CA ILE A 32 0.65 -13.88 6.43
C ILE A 32 2.10 -13.43 6.62
N ILE A 33 3.03 -14.13 5.97
CA ILE A 33 4.40 -13.64 5.80
C ILE A 33 4.43 -12.68 4.61
N ASN A 34 4.47 -11.37 4.89
CA ASN A 34 4.46 -10.34 3.86
C ASN A 34 5.89 -9.97 3.42
N MET A 35 6.22 -10.31 2.16
CA MET A 35 7.50 -9.97 1.52
C MET A 35 7.38 -8.87 0.45
N ALA A 36 6.19 -8.26 0.30
CA ALA A 36 5.90 -7.27 -0.73
C ALA A 36 6.04 -5.81 -0.23
N VAL A 37 6.14 -5.61 1.09
CA VAL A 37 6.26 -4.27 1.68
C VAL A 37 7.66 -3.71 1.45
N GLY A 38 7.72 -2.57 0.76
CA GLY A 38 8.97 -1.85 0.51
C GLY A 38 9.34 -0.82 1.57
N THR A 39 8.44 -0.51 2.52
CA THR A 39 8.72 0.42 3.61
C THR A 39 9.43 -0.29 4.76
N PRO A 40 10.35 0.38 5.47
CA PRO A 40 10.92 -0.18 6.68
C PRO A 40 9.82 -0.49 7.72
N ASP A 41 10.03 -1.56 8.46
CA ASP A 41 9.18 -2.00 9.58
C ASP A 41 9.40 -1.15 10.84
N ARG A 42 10.59 -0.58 10.99
CA ARG A 42 10.98 0.24 12.13
C ARG A 42 10.57 1.71 11.94
N PRO A 43 10.17 2.40 13.02
CA PRO A 43 9.89 3.82 12.96
C PRO A 43 11.16 4.63 12.67
N THR A 44 10.98 5.87 12.23
CA THR A 44 12.06 6.84 12.13
C THR A 44 12.75 6.99 13.51
N PRO A 45 14.10 6.89 13.58
CA PRO A 45 14.83 7.11 14.84
C PRO A 45 14.54 8.48 15.45
N ALA A 46 14.42 8.53 16.78
CA ALA A 46 14.01 9.74 17.51
C ALA A 46 14.95 10.93 17.29
N ASP A 47 16.24 10.68 17.11
CA ASP A 47 17.25 11.73 16.95
C ASP A 47 17.28 12.34 15.54
N ILE A 48 16.43 11.85 14.62
CA ILE A 48 16.31 12.33 13.22
C ILE A 48 14.98 13.07 13.00
N ALA A 49 13.99 12.86 13.87
CA ALA A 49 12.60 13.31 13.69
C ALA A 49 12.39 14.81 13.94
#